data_AF-A0A376WUJ0-F1
#
_entry.id   AF-A0A376WUJ0-F1
#
_cell.length_a   1.000
_cell.length_b   1.000
_cell.length_c   1.000
_cell.angle_alpha   90.00
_cell.angle_beta   90.00
_cell.angle_gamma   90.00
#
_symmetry.space_group_name_H-M   'P 1'
#
loop_
_entity.id
_entity.type
_entity.pdbx_description
1 polymer ?
#
loop_
_entity_poly.entity_id
_entity_poly.type
_entity_poly.pdbx_seq_one_letter_code
_entity_poly.pdbx_strand_id
1 'polypeptide(L)'
;MKALREQCPDKIIVADWKVADAGETLAQQAFGAGANWMTIICAAPLATVEKGHAMAQRCGGEIQIELFGNWTLDDARDWHRIGVRQAIYHRGRDAQASGQQWGEADLARMKALSDIGLELSITGGITPADLPLFKDIRVKAFIAGRALAGAANPAQVAGDFHAQIDAIWGGARA
;
A
#
# COMPACT_ATOMS: atom_id res chain seq x y z
N MET A 1 3.25 17.68 3.47
CA MET A 1 3.87 17.18 2.22
C MET A 1 5.14 17.93 1.87
N LYS A 2 5.08 19.24 1.57
CA LYS A 2 6.26 20.05 1.18
C LYS A 2 7.45 19.90 2.13
N ALA A 3 7.23 20.04 3.44
CA ALA A 3 8.29 19.85 4.45
C ALA A 3 8.91 18.43 4.45
N LEU A 4 8.14 17.38 4.14
CA LEU A 4 8.68 16.02 4.00
C LEU A 4 9.49 15.86 2.71
N ARG A 5 9.03 16.47 1.61
CA ARG A 5 9.77 16.48 0.34
C ARG A 5 11.10 17.22 0.47
N GLU A 6 11.13 18.34 1.19
CA GLU A 6 12.36 19.09 1.48
C GLU A 6 13.35 18.26 2.31
N GLN A 7 12.87 17.49 3.29
CA GLN A 7 13.72 16.64 4.15
C GLN A 7 14.14 15.33 3.48
N CYS A 8 13.35 14.82 2.53
CA CYS A 8 13.56 13.52 1.90
C CYS A 8 13.34 13.61 0.37
N PRO A 9 14.18 14.37 -0.36
CA PRO A 9 13.97 14.70 -1.77
C PRO A 9 13.91 13.47 -2.68
N ASP A 10 14.65 12.41 -2.36
CA ASP A 10 14.78 11.21 -3.19
C ASP A 10 13.89 10.04 -2.74
N LYS A 11 13.07 10.25 -1.70
CA LYS A 11 12.20 9.19 -1.16
C LYS A 11 10.81 9.23 -1.77
N ILE A 12 10.19 8.06 -1.86
CA ILE A 12 8.75 7.95 -2.16
C ILE A 12 7.98 8.55 -0.97
N ILE A 13 7.09 9.50 -1.25
CA ILE A 13 6.19 10.10 -0.26
C ILE A 13 4.75 9.77 -0.64
N VAL A 14 4.01 9.25 0.34
CA VAL A 14 2.62 8.83 0.17
C VAL A 14 1.68 9.80 0.88
N ALA A 15 0.65 10.28 0.17
CA ALA A 15 -0.49 10.98 0.75
C ALA A 15 -1.57 9.94 1.11
N ASP A 16 -1.52 9.42 2.33
CA ASP A 16 -2.53 8.48 2.82
C ASP A 16 -3.81 9.21 3.26
N TRP A 17 -4.59 9.68 2.29
CA TRP A 17 -5.80 10.47 2.52
C TRP A 17 -7.09 9.64 2.51
N LYS A 18 -7.05 8.41 2.00
CA LYS A 18 -8.22 7.53 1.86
C LYS A 18 -9.37 8.26 1.17
N VAL A 19 -9.04 8.93 0.06
CA VAL A 19 -9.99 9.76 -0.70
C VAL A 19 -11.24 8.95 -1.03
N ALA A 20 -12.42 9.50 -0.72
CA ALA A 20 -13.71 8.86 -0.99
C ALA A 20 -14.49 9.55 -2.13
N ASP A 21 -14.24 10.84 -2.35
CA ASP A 21 -14.85 11.66 -3.39
C ASP A 21 -13.89 12.79 -3.83
N ALA A 22 -14.21 13.49 -4.91
CA ALA A 22 -13.41 14.56 -5.49
C ALA A 22 -11.98 14.12 -5.90
N GLY A 23 -11.88 12.93 -6.49
CA GLY A 23 -10.61 12.25 -6.81
C GLY A 23 -9.62 13.10 -7.60
N GLU A 24 -10.08 13.83 -8.63
CA GLU A 24 -9.21 14.70 -9.44
C GLU A 24 -8.64 15.86 -8.62
N THR A 25 -9.49 16.60 -7.90
CA THR A 25 -9.09 17.76 -7.10
C THR A 25 -8.09 17.36 -6.01
N LEU A 26 -8.37 16.28 -5.29
CA LEU A 26 -7.50 15.82 -4.20
C LEU A 26 -6.19 15.22 -4.73
N ALA A 27 -6.22 14.51 -5.85
CA ALA A 27 -5.01 14.08 -6.55
C ALA A 27 -4.14 15.29 -6.93
N GLN A 28 -4.72 16.31 -7.58
CA GLN A 28 -3.99 17.51 -7.98
C GLN A 28 -3.29 18.18 -6.80
N GLN A 29 -3.98 18.27 -5.65
CA GLN A 29 -3.41 18.83 -4.42
C GLN A 29 -2.28 17.96 -3.85
N ALA A 30 -2.47 16.64 -3.77
CA ALA A 30 -1.48 15.71 -3.23
C ALA A 30 -0.19 15.74 -4.06
N PHE A 31 -0.30 15.49 -5.36
CA PHE A 31 0.86 15.42 -6.25
C PHE A 31 1.51 16.80 -6.46
N GLY A 32 0.72 17.87 -6.57
CA GLY A 32 1.23 19.25 -6.60
C GLY A 32 1.98 19.68 -5.33
N ALA A 33 1.74 19.00 -4.21
CA ALA A 33 2.47 19.19 -2.96
C ALA A 33 3.68 18.27 -2.78
N GLY A 34 4.02 17.45 -3.79
CA GLY A 34 5.22 16.60 -3.82
C GLY A 34 5.01 15.13 -3.48
N ALA A 35 3.77 14.63 -3.52
CA ALA A 35 3.49 13.20 -3.41
C ALA A 35 4.01 12.41 -4.62
N ASN A 36 4.39 11.16 -4.37
CA ASN A 36 4.54 10.15 -5.44
C ASN A 36 3.29 9.28 -5.53
N TRP A 37 2.72 8.92 -4.38
CA TRP A 37 1.52 8.09 -4.30
C TRP A 37 0.42 8.74 -3.47
N MET A 38 -0.84 8.41 -3.74
CA MET A 38 -2.00 8.83 -2.95
C MET A 38 -2.96 7.64 -2.75
N THR A 39 -3.61 7.55 -1.58
CA THR A 39 -4.59 6.49 -1.31
C THR A 39 -6.03 6.92 -1.61
N ILE A 40 -6.79 6.02 -2.22
CA ILE A 40 -8.24 6.13 -2.44
C ILE A 40 -8.91 4.95 -1.74
N ILE A 41 -9.95 5.20 -0.95
CA ILE A 41 -10.66 4.12 -0.24
C ILE A 41 -11.42 3.22 -1.23
N CYS A 42 -11.41 1.90 -1.03
CA CYS A 42 -12.08 0.96 -1.93
C CYS A 42 -13.60 1.17 -2.06
N ALA A 43 -14.23 1.89 -1.12
CA ALA A 43 -15.63 2.25 -1.17
C ALA A 43 -15.93 3.47 -2.05
N ALA A 44 -14.90 4.15 -2.58
CA ALA A 44 -15.10 5.27 -3.49
C ALA A 44 -15.79 4.80 -4.79
N PRO A 45 -16.72 5.58 -5.36
CA PRO A 45 -17.30 5.28 -6.66
C PRO A 45 -16.20 5.09 -7.73
N LEU A 46 -16.38 4.17 -8.67
CA LEU A 46 -15.38 3.90 -9.71
C LEU A 46 -14.98 5.17 -10.49
N ALA A 47 -15.94 6.05 -10.78
CA ALA A 47 -15.69 7.34 -11.42
C ALA A 47 -14.75 8.26 -10.62
N THR A 48 -14.76 8.19 -9.29
CA THR A 48 -13.82 8.90 -8.41
C THR A 48 -12.42 8.30 -8.55
N VAL A 49 -12.32 6.97 -8.57
CA VAL A 49 -11.05 6.25 -8.76
C VAL A 49 -10.44 6.58 -10.13
N GLU A 50 -11.24 6.55 -11.20
CA GLU A 50 -10.82 6.89 -12.56
C GLU A 50 -10.27 8.32 -12.66
N LYS A 51 -11.01 9.30 -12.14
CA LYS A 51 -10.58 10.70 -12.13
C LYS A 51 -9.31 10.92 -11.30
N GLY A 52 -9.23 10.30 -10.13
CA GLY A 52 -8.02 10.34 -9.29
C GLY A 52 -6.82 9.69 -9.96
N HIS A 53 -7.01 8.52 -10.60
CA HIS A 53 -5.96 7.81 -11.34
C HIS A 53 -5.45 8.62 -12.53
N ALA A 54 -6.36 9.17 -13.35
CA ALA A 54 -6.00 9.98 -14.51
C ALA A 54 -5.16 11.22 -14.10
N MET A 55 -5.55 11.90 -13.01
CA MET A 55 -4.77 13.02 -12.51
C MET A 55 -3.41 12.58 -11.94
N ALA A 56 -3.36 11.46 -11.21
CA ALA A 56 -2.09 10.90 -10.73
C ALA A 56 -1.11 10.64 -11.87
N GLN A 57 -1.56 9.99 -12.95
CA GLN A 57 -0.74 9.72 -14.13
C GLN A 57 -0.23 11.01 -14.79
N ARG A 58 -1.08 12.04 -14.91
CA ARG A 58 -0.68 13.36 -15.44
C ARG A 58 0.41 14.03 -14.59
N CYS A 59 0.44 13.76 -13.29
CA CYS A 59 1.44 14.27 -12.36
C CYS A 59 2.66 13.33 -12.20
N GLY A 60 2.73 12.23 -12.95
CA GLY A 60 3.81 11.23 -12.83
C GLY A 60 3.77 10.43 -11.53
N GLY A 61 2.60 10.36 -10.88
CA GLY A 61 2.36 9.60 -9.66
C GLY A 61 1.41 8.42 -9.86
N GLU A 62 1.13 7.71 -8.77
CA GLU A 62 0.22 6.55 -8.76
C GLU A 62 -0.81 6.67 -7.64
N ILE A 63 -1.94 5.97 -7.79
CA ILE A 63 -2.87 5.78 -6.69
C ILE A 63 -2.75 4.35 -6.15
N GLN A 64 -3.04 4.19 -4.86
CA GLN A 64 -3.16 2.89 -4.21
C GLN A 64 -4.59 2.75 -3.65
N ILE A 65 -5.25 1.63 -3.93
CA ILE A 65 -6.58 1.36 -3.37
C ILE A 65 -6.44 0.85 -1.95
N GLU A 66 -7.02 1.58 -1.00
CA GLU A 66 -7.03 1.20 0.40
C GLU A 66 -8.17 0.21 0.67
N LEU A 67 -7.83 -1.03 1.04
CA LEU A 67 -8.80 -2.12 1.19
C LEU A 67 -9.38 -2.17 2.60
N PHE A 68 -10.65 -1.74 2.76
CA PHE A 68 -11.42 -1.83 4.00
C PHE A 68 -12.84 -2.33 3.75
N GLY A 69 -13.39 -3.08 4.71
CA GLY A 69 -14.78 -3.54 4.64
C GLY A 69 -15.02 -4.56 3.53
N ASN A 70 -16.11 -4.39 2.79
CA ASN A 70 -16.73 -5.43 1.94
C ASN A 70 -16.43 -5.24 0.44
N TRP A 71 -15.17 -5.06 0.07
CA TRP A 71 -14.76 -5.08 -1.34
C TRP A 71 -14.78 -6.51 -1.90
N THR A 72 -14.89 -6.62 -3.23
CA THR A 72 -14.94 -7.88 -3.98
C THR A 72 -13.79 -7.98 -4.99
N LEU A 73 -13.56 -9.19 -5.52
CA LEU A 73 -12.59 -9.36 -6.61
C LEU A 73 -13.07 -8.73 -7.92
N ASP A 74 -14.38 -8.48 -8.08
CA ASP A 74 -14.89 -7.75 -9.24
C ASP A 74 -14.54 -6.26 -9.14
N ASP A 75 -14.67 -5.65 -7.96
CA ASP A 75 -14.17 -4.28 -7.71
C ASP A 75 -12.67 -4.18 -8.04
N ALA A 76 -11.88 -5.17 -7.61
CA ALA A 76 -10.44 -5.23 -7.90
C ALA A 76 -10.14 -5.34 -9.41
N ARG A 77 -10.92 -6.12 -10.14
CA ARG A 77 -10.82 -6.22 -11.61
C ARG A 77 -11.21 -4.90 -12.28
N ASP A 78 -12.19 -4.18 -11.75
CA ASP A 78 -12.60 -2.88 -12.27
C ASP A 78 -11.48 -1.85 -12.08
N TRP A 79 -10.87 -1.76 -10.90
CA TRP A 79 -9.71 -0.89 -10.67
C TRP A 79 -8.53 -1.24 -11.58
N HIS A 80 -8.24 -2.54 -11.74
CA HIS A 80 -7.17 -2.98 -12.64
C HIS A 80 -7.47 -2.63 -14.11
N ARG A 81 -8.72 -2.76 -14.55
CA ARG A 81 -9.15 -2.45 -15.92
C ARG A 81 -8.92 -0.98 -16.28
N ILE A 82 -9.17 -0.07 -15.33
CA ILE A 82 -8.97 1.37 -15.54
C ILE A 82 -7.50 1.82 -15.38
N GLY A 83 -6.58 0.89 -15.13
CA GLY A 83 -5.14 1.16 -15.09
C GLY A 83 -4.52 1.22 -13.70
N VAL A 84 -5.30 1.05 -12.61
CA VAL A 84 -4.72 0.99 -11.26
C VAL A 84 -3.90 -0.29 -11.10
N ARG A 85 -2.75 -0.17 -10.44
CA ARG A 85 -1.80 -1.29 -10.25
C ARG A 85 -1.50 -1.60 -8.81
N GLN A 86 -1.88 -0.75 -7.87
CA GLN A 86 -1.51 -0.91 -6.46
C GLN A 86 -2.73 -0.95 -5.54
N ALA A 87 -2.67 -1.80 -4.53
CA ALA A 87 -3.63 -1.83 -3.43
C ALA A 87 -2.92 -2.04 -2.09
N ILE A 88 -3.56 -1.63 -1.00
CA ILE A 88 -3.03 -1.75 0.35
C ILE A 88 -3.91 -2.72 1.15
N TYR A 89 -3.36 -3.88 1.48
CA TYR A 89 -4.05 -4.90 2.29
C TYR A 89 -3.74 -4.70 3.77
N HIS A 90 -4.79 -4.55 4.57
CA HIS A 90 -4.71 -4.27 5.99
C HIS A 90 -5.11 -5.47 6.83
N ARG A 91 -4.25 -5.88 7.76
CA ARG A 91 -4.74 -6.54 8.98
C ARG A 91 -5.32 -5.45 9.89
N GLY A 92 -6.64 -5.46 10.07
CA GLY A 92 -7.37 -4.47 10.87
C GLY A 92 -6.78 -4.34 12.28
N ARG A 93 -6.71 -3.12 12.80
CA ARG A 93 -6.08 -2.87 14.12
C ARG A 93 -6.80 -3.57 15.27
N ASP A 94 -8.13 -3.59 15.24
CA ASP A 94 -8.93 -4.23 16.29
C ASP A 94 -8.79 -5.77 16.23
N ALA A 95 -8.74 -6.32 15.03
CA ALA A 95 -8.41 -7.73 14.78
C ALA A 95 -6.99 -8.08 15.27
N GLN A 96 -6.01 -7.21 15.03
CA GLN A 96 -4.66 -7.39 15.58
C GLN A 96 -4.68 -7.35 17.11
N ALA A 97 -5.42 -6.40 17.71
CA ALA A 97 -5.52 -6.25 19.16
C ALA A 97 -6.21 -7.46 19.84
N SER A 98 -7.09 -8.17 19.13
CA SER A 98 -7.67 -9.43 19.59
C SER A 98 -6.76 -10.66 19.37
N GLY A 99 -5.54 -10.46 18.87
CA GLY A 99 -4.54 -11.52 18.69
C GLY A 99 -4.58 -12.22 17.33
N GLN A 100 -5.41 -11.75 16.38
CA GLN A 100 -5.49 -12.35 15.04
C GLN A 100 -4.13 -12.32 14.33
N GLN A 101 -3.66 -13.50 13.93
CA GLN A 101 -2.48 -13.66 13.08
C GLN A 101 -2.88 -13.61 11.60
N TRP A 102 -1.89 -13.47 10.72
CA TRP A 102 -2.11 -13.65 9.28
C TRP A 102 -2.57 -15.09 9.02
N GLY A 103 -3.80 -15.24 8.51
CA GLY A 103 -4.39 -16.55 8.26
C GLY A 103 -4.36 -16.94 6.78
N GLU A 104 -4.66 -18.21 6.50
CA GLU A 104 -4.78 -18.72 5.12
C GLU A 104 -5.77 -17.90 4.27
N ALA A 105 -6.87 -17.43 4.87
CA ALA A 105 -7.85 -16.60 4.18
C ALA A 105 -7.28 -15.25 3.73
N ASP A 106 -6.43 -14.63 4.55
CA ASP A 106 -5.75 -13.38 4.19
C ASP A 106 -4.77 -13.60 3.04
N LEU A 107 -3.95 -14.66 3.15
CA LEU A 107 -2.97 -15.04 2.14
C LEU A 107 -3.65 -15.38 0.81
N ALA A 108 -4.75 -16.13 0.83
CA ALA A 108 -5.54 -16.47 -0.35
C ALA A 108 -6.14 -15.23 -1.02
N ARG A 109 -6.67 -14.28 -0.24
CA ARG A 109 -7.19 -13.01 -0.79
C ARG A 109 -6.07 -12.17 -1.43
N MET A 110 -4.93 -12.04 -0.76
CA MET A 110 -3.78 -11.32 -1.31
C MET A 110 -3.22 -11.98 -2.57
N LYS A 111 -3.21 -13.32 -2.62
CA LYS A 111 -2.83 -14.07 -3.82
C LYS A 111 -3.81 -13.81 -4.97
N ALA A 112 -5.12 -13.83 -4.71
CA ALA A 112 -6.13 -13.54 -5.73
C ALA A 112 -6.00 -12.11 -6.30
N LEU A 113 -5.70 -11.11 -5.46
CA LEU A 113 -5.39 -9.74 -5.92
C LEU A 113 -4.12 -9.70 -6.76
N SER A 114 -3.09 -10.44 -6.37
CA SER A 114 -1.84 -10.58 -7.14
C SER A 114 -2.09 -11.21 -8.52
N ASP A 115 -2.98 -12.19 -8.59
CA ASP A 115 -3.34 -12.89 -9.83
C ASP A 115 -4.16 -12.01 -10.78
N ILE A 116 -4.91 -11.02 -10.25
CA ILE A 116 -5.53 -9.96 -11.04
C ILE A 116 -4.47 -9.02 -11.65
N GLY A 117 -3.28 -8.94 -11.05
CA GLY A 117 -2.18 -8.09 -11.49
C GLY A 117 -1.90 -6.90 -10.55
N LEU A 118 -2.55 -6.82 -9.38
CA LEU A 118 -2.29 -5.78 -8.40
C LEU A 118 -1.03 -6.10 -7.59
N GLU A 119 -0.19 -5.09 -7.39
CA GLU A 119 0.94 -5.14 -6.46
C GLU A 119 0.48 -4.65 -5.08
N LEU A 120 0.81 -5.39 -4.03
CA LEU A 120 0.24 -5.18 -2.70
C LEU A 120 1.23 -4.51 -1.75
N SER A 121 0.80 -3.40 -1.15
CA SER A 121 1.42 -2.93 0.09
C SER A 121 0.74 -3.61 1.27
N ILE A 122 1.51 -4.28 2.14
CA ILE A 122 0.97 -5.09 3.25
C ILE A 122 1.26 -4.39 4.57
N THR A 123 0.23 -4.29 5.43
CA THR A 123 0.32 -3.56 6.69
C THR A 123 -0.58 -4.13 7.79
N GLY A 124 -0.28 -3.75 9.03
CA GLY A 124 -1.04 -4.16 10.22
C GLY A 124 -0.18 -4.96 11.20
N GLY A 125 0.69 -4.26 11.93
CA GLY A 125 1.52 -4.86 12.98
C GLY A 125 2.52 -5.89 12.47
N ILE A 126 3.00 -5.69 11.24
CA ILE A 126 3.94 -6.60 10.60
C ILE A 126 5.33 -6.50 11.26
N THR A 127 6.05 -7.60 11.26
CA THR A 127 7.41 -7.77 11.76
C THR A 127 8.27 -8.48 10.70
N PRO A 128 9.61 -8.40 10.76
CA PRO A 128 10.47 -9.16 9.84
C PRO A 128 10.14 -10.65 9.79
N ALA A 129 9.77 -11.27 10.93
CA ALA A 129 9.43 -12.69 11.00
C ALA A 129 8.18 -13.07 10.18
N ASP A 130 7.29 -12.11 9.89
CA ASP A 130 6.08 -12.36 9.09
C ASP A 130 6.37 -12.42 7.59
N LEU A 131 7.45 -11.80 7.12
CA LEU A 131 7.72 -11.61 5.68
C LEU A 131 7.72 -12.90 4.85
N PRO A 132 8.26 -14.04 5.33
CA PRO A 132 8.21 -15.31 4.60
C PRO A 132 6.79 -15.78 4.22
N LEU A 133 5.76 -15.36 4.96
CA LEU A 133 4.36 -15.71 4.68
C LEU A 133 3.89 -15.16 3.33
N PHE A 134 4.50 -14.08 2.86
CA PHE A 134 4.05 -13.35 1.66
C PHE A 134 4.88 -13.64 0.41
N LYS A 135 5.74 -14.67 0.43
CA LYS A 135 6.66 -14.99 -0.68
C LYS A 135 5.96 -15.18 -2.04
N ASP A 136 4.73 -15.69 -2.03
CA ASP A 136 3.94 -16.00 -3.23
C ASP A 136 2.99 -14.85 -3.63
N ILE A 137 3.06 -13.71 -2.94
CA ILE A 137 2.27 -12.51 -3.19
C ILE A 137 3.12 -11.50 -3.97
N ARG A 138 2.50 -10.76 -4.89
CA ARG A 138 3.16 -9.65 -5.61
C ARG A 138 3.32 -8.44 -4.68
N VAL A 139 4.24 -8.53 -3.74
CA VAL A 139 4.47 -7.48 -2.74
C VAL A 139 5.14 -6.26 -3.37
N LYS A 140 4.52 -5.09 -3.19
CA LYS A 140 5.08 -3.79 -3.53
C LYS A 140 5.90 -3.20 -2.37
N ALA A 141 5.34 -3.27 -1.17
CA ALA A 141 5.93 -2.69 0.03
C ALA A 141 5.38 -3.35 1.30
N PHE A 142 6.15 -3.26 2.38
CA PHE A 142 5.66 -3.51 3.74
C PHE A 142 5.59 -2.18 4.48
N ILE A 143 4.46 -1.89 5.13
CA ILE A 143 4.29 -0.65 5.89
C ILE A 143 4.41 -0.95 7.38
N ALA A 144 5.50 -0.47 7.99
CA ALA A 144 5.76 -0.55 9.41
C ALA A 144 5.54 0.83 10.07
N GLY A 145 4.57 0.91 10.98
CA GLY A 145 4.27 2.14 11.74
C GLY A 145 4.92 2.14 13.13
N ARG A 146 4.15 1.74 14.15
CA ARG A 146 4.59 1.70 15.56
C ARG A 146 5.83 0.84 15.81
N ALA A 147 6.04 -0.20 15.00
CA ALA A 147 7.24 -1.02 15.07
C ALA A 147 8.53 -0.20 14.84
N LEU A 148 8.47 0.86 14.02
CA LEU A 148 9.57 1.80 13.83
C LEU A 148 9.48 2.96 14.82
N ALA A 149 8.34 3.65 14.87
CA ALA A 149 8.19 4.88 15.65
C ALA A 149 8.34 4.68 17.17
N GLY A 150 8.04 3.49 17.69
CA GLY A 150 8.13 3.15 19.11
C GLY A 150 9.35 2.29 19.47
N ALA A 151 10.24 1.99 18.52
CA ALA A 151 11.41 1.16 18.80
C ALA A 151 12.48 1.95 19.56
N ALA A 152 13.19 1.27 20.46
CA ALA A 152 14.40 1.82 21.09
C ALA A 152 15.51 2.13 20.07
N ASN A 153 15.57 1.35 18.97
CA ASN A 153 16.47 1.58 17.86
C ASN A 153 15.73 1.38 16.52
N PRO A 154 15.06 2.42 15.99
CA PRO A 154 14.29 2.34 14.74
C PRO A 154 15.13 1.99 13.52
N ALA A 155 16.40 2.40 13.48
CA ALA A 155 17.31 2.12 12.38
C ALA A 155 17.63 0.61 12.29
N GLN A 156 17.86 -0.04 13.44
CA GLN A 156 18.05 -1.49 13.49
C GLN A 156 16.80 -2.23 12.97
N VAL A 157 15.62 -1.85 13.47
CA VAL A 157 14.36 -2.49 13.03
C VAL A 157 14.16 -2.33 11.52
N ALA A 158 14.42 -1.14 10.96
CA ALA A 158 14.37 -0.92 9.51
C ALA A 158 15.40 -1.80 8.77
N GLY A 159 16.61 -1.93 9.30
CA GLY A 159 17.64 -2.83 8.77
C GLY A 159 17.22 -4.30 8.76
N ASP A 160 16.55 -4.77 9.82
CA ASP A 160 16.05 -6.15 9.92
C ASP A 160 14.96 -6.42 8.86
N PHE A 161 14.07 -5.46 8.60
CA PHE A 161 13.12 -5.56 7.50
C PHE A 161 13.84 -5.67 6.15
N HIS A 162 14.81 -4.80 5.87
CA HIS A 162 15.54 -4.83 4.61
C HIS A 162 16.31 -6.14 4.43
N ALA A 163 17.02 -6.61 5.45
CA ALA A 163 17.75 -7.87 5.40
C ALA A 163 16.82 -9.06 5.10
N GLN A 164 15.64 -9.11 5.71
CA GLN A 164 14.67 -10.16 5.45
C GLN A 164 14.04 -10.05 4.05
N ILE A 165 13.77 -8.83 3.57
CA ILE A 165 13.30 -8.59 2.20
C ILE A 165 14.34 -9.12 1.21
N ASP A 166 15.62 -8.76 1.40
CA ASP A 166 16.71 -9.17 0.52
C ASP A 166 16.93 -10.69 0.56
N ALA A 167 16.79 -11.33 1.72
CA ALA A 167 16.91 -12.78 1.85
C ALA A 167 15.82 -13.54 1.07
N ILE A 168 14.61 -12.99 0.97
CA ILE A 168 13.48 -13.65 0.30
C ILE A 168 13.40 -13.27 -1.18
N TRP A 169 13.57 -11.98 -1.52
CA TRP A 169 13.35 -11.44 -2.86
C TRP A 169 14.61 -10.87 -3.53
N GLY A 170 15.75 -10.79 -2.85
CA GLY A 170 16.98 -10.19 -3.39
C GLY A 170 17.56 -10.93 -4.59
N GLY A 171 17.34 -12.24 -4.70
CA GLY A 171 17.74 -13.06 -5.86
C GLY A 171 16.82 -12.94 -7.08
N ALA A 172 15.62 -12.34 -6.92
CA ALA A 172 14.63 -12.20 -8.00
C ALA A 172 14.73 -10.87 -8.76
N ARG A 173 15.77 -10.06 -8.48
CA ARG A 173 16.05 -8.76 -9.13
C ARG A 173 17.24 -8.80 -10.11
N ALA A 174 17.53 -9.96 -10.71
CA ALA A 174 18.45 -10.09 -11.84
C ALA A 174 17.67 -10.15 -13.16
#